data_AF-A0A6L3YUH1-F1
#
_entry.id   AF-A0A6L3YUH1-F1
#
_cell.length_a   1.000
_cell.length_b   1.000
_cell.length_c   1.000
_cell.angle_alpha   90.00
_cell.angle_beta   90.00
_cell.angle_gamma   90.00
#
_symmetry.space_group_name_H-M   'P 1'
#
loop_
_entity.id
_entity.type
_entity.pdbx_description
1 polymer ?
#
loop_
_entity_poly.entity_id
_entity_poly.type
_entity_poly.pdbx_seq_one_letter_code
_entity_poly.pdbx_strand_id
1 'polypeptide(L)' 'MTFSIALRCPQTGQFGVAGATSSMAMGARCLFVNHDAGAVITSTALIRVWV' A
#
# COMPACT_ATOMS: atom_id res chain seq x y z
N MET A 1 1.06 9.77 -13.37
CA MET A 1 0.03 10.01 -12.34
C MET A 1 0.03 8.80 -11.42
N THR A 2 0.07 8.99 -10.10
CA THR A 2 0.16 7.88 -9.14
C THR A 2 -0.65 8.20 -7.88
N PHE A 3 -1.44 7.23 -7.43
CA PHE A 3 -2.22 7.27 -6.18
C PHE A 3 -1.92 6.02 -5.37
N SER A 4 -1.82 6.15 -4.05
CA SER A 4 -1.52 5.04 -3.14
C SER A 4 -2.18 5.22 -1.78
N ILE A 5 -2.68 4.13 -1.21
CA ILE A 5 -3.33 4.07 0.10
C ILE A 5 -2.89 2.82 0.86
N ALA A 6 -2.61 2.98 2.15
CA ALA A 6 -2.35 1.89 3.09
C ALA A 6 -3.40 1.92 4.21
N LEU A 7 -3.86 0.74 4.61
CA LEU A 7 -4.99 0.53 5.51
C LEU A 7 -4.65 -0.54 6.55
N ARG A 8 -5.20 -0.38 7.76
CA ARG A 8 -5.23 -1.42 8.80
C ARG A 8 -6.67 -1.71 9.18
N CYS A 9 -7.08 -2.97 9.23
CA CYS A 9 -8.36 -3.34 9.81
C CYS A 9 -8.27 -3.25 11.35
N PRO A 10 -9.07 -2.41 12.04
CA PRO A 10 -9.02 -2.30 13.50
C PRO A 10 -9.47 -3.59 14.20
N GLN A 11 -10.41 -4.33 13.60
CA GLN A 11 -11.01 -5.53 14.18
C GLN A 11 -10.11 -6.76 14.08
N THR A 12 -9.51 -7.00 12.91
CA THR A 12 -8.70 -8.21 12.66
C THR A 12 -7.20 -7.96 12.72
N GLY A 13 -6.77 -6.70 12.69
CA GLY A 13 -5.35 -6.33 12.59
C GLY A 13 -4.72 -6.52 11.22
N GLN A 14 -5.49 -6.93 10.20
CA GLN A 14 -4.97 -7.13 8.85
C GLN A 14 -4.48 -5.84 8.20
N PHE A 15 -3.40 -5.94 7.42
CA PHE A 15 -2.88 -4.84 6.62
C PHE A 15 -3.29 -4.99 5.15
N GLY A 16 -3.65 -3.87 4.52
CA GLY A 16 -4.00 -3.82 3.11
C GLY A 16 -3.38 -2.60 2.43
N VAL A 17 -3.00 -2.77 1.16
CA VAL A 17 -2.46 -1.70 0.32
C VAL A 17 -3.14 -1.71 -1.04
N ALA A 18 -3.33 -0.53 -1.60
CA ALA A 18 -3.80 -0.36 -2.96
C ALA A 18 -3.12 0.84 -3.62
N GLY A 19 -2.91 0.78 -4.92
CA GLY A 19 -2.34 1.88 -5.67
C GLY A 19 -2.66 1.78 -7.15
N ALA A 20 -2.66 2.94 -7.80
CA ALA A 20 -2.90 3.07 -9.23
C ALA A 20 -1.84 4.00 -9.82
N THR A 21 -1.23 3.58 -10.92
CA THR A 21 -0.24 4.38 -11.66
C THR A 21 -0.33 4.04 -13.15
N SER A 22 0.23 4.90 -13.99
CA SER A 22 0.36 4.65 -15.43
C SER A 22 1.49 3.67 -15.78
N SER A 23 2.34 3.30 -14.82
CA SER A 23 3.40 2.30 -14.99
C SER A 23 2.92 0.87 -14.72
N MET A 24 3.39 -0.09 -15.51
CA MET A 24 3.05 -1.50 -15.32
C MET A 24 3.75 -2.10 -14.10
N ALA A 25 3.17 -3.19 -13.59
CA ALA A 25 3.70 -3.99 -12.49
C ALA A 25 3.85 -3.24 -11.14
N MET A 26 3.03 -2.21 -10.89
CA MET A 26 3.03 -1.50 -9.60
C MET A 26 2.84 -2.43 -8.41
N GLY A 27 1.97 -3.45 -8.55
CA GLY A 27 1.72 -4.43 -7.48
C GLY A 27 3.00 -5.13 -7.02
N ALA A 28 3.78 -5.68 -7.96
CA ALA A 28 5.01 -6.41 -7.60
C ALA A 28 6.18 -5.48 -7.23
N ARG A 29 6.22 -4.27 -7.79
CA ARG A 29 7.35 -3.35 -7.63
C ARG A 29 7.26 -2.47 -6.40
N CYS A 30 6.04 -2.15 -5.96
CA CYS A 30 5.81 -1.07 -5.02
C CYS A 30 4.95 -1.47 -3.82
N LEU A 31 4.13 -2.53 -3.90
CA LEU A 31 3.18 -2.90 -2.85
C LEU A 31 3.71 -4.09 -2.06
N PHE A 32 4.08 -3.85 -0.80
CA PHE A 32 4.60 -4.89 0.09
C PHE A 32 3.73 -4.98 1.34
N VAL A 33 3.28 -6.19 1.67
CA VAL A 33 2.54 -6.50 2.88
C VAL A 33 3.16 -7.71 3.54
N ASN A 34 3.41 -7.60 4.83
CA ASN A 34 3.87 -8.68 5.68
C ASN A 34 3.00 -8.74 6.92
N HIS A 35 2.66 -9.96 7.36
CA HIS A 35 1.81 -10.18 8.53
C HIS A 35 2.46 -9.67 9.82
N ASP A 36 3.79 -9.69 9.91
CA ASP A 36 4.55 -9.32 11.10
C ASP A 36 5.08 -7.87 11.02
N ALA A 37 5.60 -7.47 9.84
CA ALA A 37 6.24 -6.17 9.65
C ALA A 37 5.30 -5.05 9.17
N GLY A 38 4.08 -5.36 8.74
CA GLY A 38 3.10 -4.38 8.25
C GLY A 38 3.11 -4.14 6.74
N ALA A 39 2.65 -2.96 6.32
CA ALA A 39 2.44 -2.58 4.92
C ALA A 39 3.29 -1.38 4.51
N VAL A 40 3.97 -1.49 3.37
CA VAL A 40 4.82 -0.44 2.80
C VAL A 40 4.49 -0.25 1.32
N ILE A 41 4.43 1.02 0.90
CA ILE A 41 4.29 1.40 -0.50
C ILE A 41 5.50 2.25 -0.90
N THR A 42 6.31 1.78 -1.84
CA THR A 42 7.44 2.56 -2.37
C THR A 42 7.06 3.17 -3.70
N SER A 43 6.62 4.43 -3.69
CA SER A 43 6.25 5.15 -4.90
C SER A 43 6.54 6.64 -4.78
N THR A 44 6.64 7.36 -5.89
CA THR A 44 6.93 8.81 -5.92
C THR A 44 5.73 9.68 -5.49
N ALA A 45 4.57 9.09 -5.16
CA ALA A 45 3.35 9.85 -4.85
C ALA A 45 2.96 9.80 -3.37
N LEU A 46 2.07 10.72 -2.99
CA LEU A 46 1.52 10.85 -1.65
C LEU A 46 0.83 9.54 -1.21
N ILE A 47 1.37 8.93 -0.16
CA ILE A 47 0.74 7.78 0.51
C ILE A 47 -0.26 8.35 1.50
N ARG A 48 -1.55 8.06 1.31
CA ARG A 48 -2.52 8.28 2.39
C ARG A 48 -2.56 7.03 3.25
N VAL A 49 -2.07 7.15 4.48
CA VAL A 49 -2.23 6.12 5.50
C VAL A 49 -3.51 6.45 6.26
N TRP A 50 -4.49 5.56 6.19
CA TRP A 50 -5.67 5.62 7.06
C TRP A 50 -5.55 4.45 8.04
N VAL A 51 -5.18 4.79 9.28
CA VAL A 51 -5.20 3.87 10.44
C VAL A 51 -6.59 3.91 11.05
#